data_AF-A0A1Y2WLM4-F1
#
_entry.id   AF-A0A1Y2WLM4-F1
#
_cell.length_a   1.000
_cell.length_b   1.000
_cell.length_c   1.000
_cell.angle_alpha   90.00
_cell.angle_beta   90.00
_cell.angle_gamma   90.00
#
_symmetry.space_group_name_H-M   'P 1'
#
loop_
_entity.id
_entity.type
_entity.pdbx_description
1 polymer ?
#
loop_
_entity_poly.entity_id
_entity_poly.type
_entity_poly.pdbx_seq_one_letter_code
_entity_poly.pdbx_strand_id
1 'polypeptide(L)'
;MLLAPASSKSLADIGKMYGDDFKKIDLKKYRGKMKLLALEKPDLFKEYAMRDALITLKHMIMMEEFNEGLNKTGVPLTLSSLSKAYVLKEWVSQEYNGYQMLNGYSFGKIKELVTPKGLSTTGLIGYALNYYISSYRGGRNESFMYGVDKGRK
;
A
#
# COMPACT_ATOMS: atom_id res chain seq x y z
N MET A 1 5.75 7.79 -11.76
CA MET A 1 5.14 6.50 -11.40
C MET A 1 4.63 6.63 -9.97
N LEU A 2 3.33 6.89 -9.79
CA LEU A 2 2.71 6.91 -8.46
C LEU A 2 2.65 5.46 -7.97
N LEU A 3 3.29 5.18 -6.84
CA LEU A 3 3.58 3.83 -6.31
C LEU A 3 2.35 2.93 -6.10
N ALA A 4 1.14 3.48 -6.21
CA ALA A 4 -0.05 2.74 -6.59
C ALA A 4 -1.02 3.75 -7.22
N PRO A 5 -1.57 3.51 -8.43
CA PRO A 5 -2.68 4.31 -8.91
C PRO A 5 -3.83 4.18 -7.92
N ALA A 6 -4.36 5.31 -7.46
CA ALA A 6 -5.42 5.37 -6.45
C ALA A 6 -6.68 4.55 -6.82
N SER A 7 -6.82 4.17 -8.09
CA SER A 7 -7.97 3.45 -8.66
C SER A 7 -7.72 1.96 -8.99
N SER A 8 -6.48 1.47 -9.05
CA SER A 8 -6.16 0.12 -9.56
C SER A 8 -5.93 -0.87 -8.42
N LYS A 9 -7.00 -1.29 -7.74
CA LYS A 9 -6.90 -2.32 -6.69
C LYS A 9 -6.96 -3.75 -7.21
N SER A 10 -7.35 -3.93 -8.48
CA SER A 10 -7.57 -5.26 -9.05
C SER A 10 -6.34 -5.75 -9.83
N LEU A 11 -6.13 -7.08 -9.84
CA LEU A 11 -5.08 -7.71 -10.64
C LEU A 11 -5.25 -7.41 -12.15
N ALA A 12 -6.49 -7.21 -12.61
CA ALA A 12 -6.76 -6.81 -13.99
C ALA A 12 -6.20 -5.42 -14.31
N ASP A 13 -6.29 -4.48 -13.37
CA ASP A 13 -5.76 -3.13 -13.56
C ASP A 13 -4.24 -3.09 -13.44
N ILE A 14 -3.67 -3.93 -12.57
CA ILE A 14 -2.21 -4.15 -12.51
C ILE A 14 -1.71 -4.69 -13.85
N GLY A 15 -2.37 -5.71 -14.41
CA GLY A 15 -1.99 -6.29 -15.70
C GLY A 15 -1.97 -5.26 -16.84
N LYS A 16 -2.97 -4.36 -16.90
CA LYS A 16 -3.02 -3.29 -17.90
C LYS A 16 -1.81 -2.36 -17.87
N MET A 17 -1.17 -2.16 -16.71
CA MET A 17 0.02 -1.30 -16.60
C MET A 17 1.23 -1.86 -17.34
N TYR A 18 1.27 -3.18 -17.54
CA TYR A 18 2.39 -3.86 -18.18
C TYR A 18 2.16 -4.15 -19.67
N GLY A 19 1.03 -3.70 -20.24
CA GLY A 19 0.69 -3.87 -21.65
C GLY A 19 -0.21 -5.08 -21.94
N ASP A 20 -0.43 -5.33 -23.23
CA ASP A 20 -1.43 -6.29 -23.70
C ASP A 20 -1.11 -7.75 -23.35
N ASP A 21 0.18 -8.10 -23.25
CA ASP A 21 0.63 -9.45 -22.86
C ASP A 21 0.23 -9.82 -21.42
N PHE A 22 -0.03 -8.82 -20.58
CA PHE A 22 -0.42 -8.97 -19.19
C PHE A 22 -1.91 -8.72 -18.95
N LYS A 23 -2.70 -8.63 -20.02
CA LYS A 23 -4.15 -8.46 -19.90
C LYS A 23 -4.78 -9.71 -19.29
N LYS A 24 -5.50 -9.52 -18.18
CA LYS A 24 -6.21 -10.59 -17.50
C LYS A 24 -7.35 -11.14 -18.37
N ILE A 25 -7.51 -12.47 -18.38
CA ILE A 25 -8.55 -13.17 -19.12
C ILE A 25 -9.91 -12.96 -18.43
N ASP A 26 -10.93 -12.52 -19.16
CA ASP A 26 -12.29 -12.36 -18.62
C ASP A 26 -13.11 -13.64 -18.72
N LEU A 27 -13.47 -14.19 -17.56
CA LEU A 27 -14.19 -15.45 -17.42
C LEU A 27 -15.71 -15.34 -17.65
N LYS A 28 -16.25 -14.12 -17.86
CA LYS A 28 -17.68 -13.86 -18.14
C LYS A 28 -18.60 -14.63 -17.17
N LYS A 29 -19.44 -15.54 -17.69
CA LYS A 29 -20.42 -16.34 -16.94
C LYS A 29 -19.81 -17.27 -15.87
N TYR A 30 -18.51 -17.54 -15.95
CA TYR A 30 -17.78 -18.38 -14.98
C TYR A 30 -17.18 -17.58 -13.82
N ARG A 31 -17.34 -16.25 -13.79
CA ARG A 31 -16.87 -15.41 -12.67
C ARG A 31 -17.50 -15.88 -11.36
N GLY A 32 -16.67 -16.18 -10.36
CA GLY A 32 -17.11 -16.76 -9.08
C GLY A 32 -17.46 -18.25 -9.11
N LYS A 33 -17.40 -18.92 -10.27
CA LYS A 33 -17.76 -20.34 -10.46
C LYS A 33 -16.56 -21.18 -10.94
N MET A 34 -15.44 -21.11 -10.22
CA MET A 34 -14.17 -21.74 -10.65
C MET A 34 -14.25 -23.27 -10.74
N LYS A 35 -15.00 -23.92 -9.85
CA LYS A 35 -15.22 -25.37 -9.90
C LYS A 35 -15.91 -25.79 -11.21
N LEU A 36 -16.92 -25.03 -11.63
CA LEU A 36 -17.64 -25.29 -12.88
C LEU A 36 -16.74 -25.06 -14.09
N LEU A 37 -15.94 -23.99 -14.06
CA LEU A 37 -14.97 -23.70 -15.12
C LEU A 37 -13.95 -24.83 -15.29
N ALA A 38 -13.40 -25.35 -14.19
CA ALA A 38 -12.43 -26.43 -14.23
C ALA A 38 -13.02 -27.74 -14.81
N LEU A 39 -14.30 -28.02 -14.56
CA LEU A 39 -14.99 -29.20 -15.08
C LEU A 39 -15.37 -29.04 -16.56
N GLU A 40 -15.98 -27.91 -16.94
CA GLU A 40 -16.48 -27.70 -18.30
C GLU A 40 -15.40 -27.28 -19.30
N LYS A 41 -14.40 -26.51 -18.86
CA LYS A 41 -13.35 -25.92 -19.71
C LYS A 41 -11.98 -25.90 -18.99
N PRO A 42 -11.35 -27.07 -18.78
CA PRO A 42 -10.10 -27.19 -18.04
C PRO A 42 -8.94 -26.38 -18.65
N ASP A 43 -8.87 -26.26 -19.97
CA ASP A 43 -7.79 -25.51 -20.63
C ASP A 43 -7.90 -24.01 -20.37
N LEU A 44 -9.11 -23.45 -20.44
CA LEU A 44 -9.37 -22.05 -20.11
C LEU A 44 -9.08 -21.76 -18.62
N PHE A 45 -9.39 -22.72 -17.75
CA PHE A 45 -9.06 -22.62 -16.32
C PHE A 45 -7.54 -22.53 -16.11
N LYS A 46 -6.77 -23.42 -16.75
CA LYS A 46 -5.30 -23.42 -16.67
C LYS A 46 -4.73 -22.12 -17.22
N GLU A 47 -5.18 -21.69 -18.39
CA GLU A 47 -4.70 -20.47 -19.04
C GLU A 47 -4.96 -19.24 -18.16
N TYR A 48 -6.17 -19.13 -17.59
CA TYR A 48 -6.52 -18.06 -16.65
C TYR A 48 -5.61 -18.07 -15.41
N ALA A 49 -5.40 -19.24 -14.79
CA ALA A 49 -4.57 -19.35 -13.60
C ALA A 49 -3.09 -19.01 -13.89
N MET A 50 -2.56 -19.47 -15.02
CA MET A 50 -1.21 -19.12 -15.48
C MET A 50 -1.08 -17.62 -15.74
N ARG A 51 -2.09 -16.99 -16.36
CA ARG A 51 -2.09 -15.55 -16.61
C ARG A 51 -2.06 -14.76 -15.31
N ASP A 52 -2.89 -15.12 -14.33
CA ASP A 52 -2.91 -14.47 -13.01
C ASP A 52 -1.56 -14.60 -12.29
N ALA A 53 -0.93 -15.78 -12.34
CA ALA A 53 0.40 -16.01 -11.77
C ALA A 53 1.48 -15.17 -12.47
N LEU A 54 1.42 -15.06 -13.80
CA LEU A 54 2.39 -14.30 -14.60
C LEU A 54 2.28 -12.78 -14.35
N ILE A 55 1.06 -12.23 -14.25
CA ILE A 55 0.85 -10.83 -13.86
C ILE A 55 1.43 -10.58 -12.46
N THR A 56 1.19 -11.50 -11.53
CA THR A 56 1.68 -11.40 -10.15
C THR A 56 3.21 -11.42 -10.11
N LEU A 57 3.85 -12.34 -10.82
CA LEU A 57 5.29 -12.45 -10.91
C LEU A 57 5.92 -11.18 -11.50
N LYS A 58 5.37 -10.67 -12.61
CA LYS A 58 5.87 -9.44 -13.22
C LYS A 58 5.74 -8.25 -12.27
N HIS A 59 4.60 -8.11 -11.59
CA HIS A 59 4.42 -7.06 -10.61
C HIS A 59 5.42 -7.16 -9.45
N MET A 60 5.65 -8.37 -8.96
CA MET A 60 6.59 -8.66 -7.89
C MET A 60 8.02 -8.27 -8.25
N ILE A 61 8.50 -8.65 -9.44
CA ILE A 61 9.84 -8.28 -9.94
C ILE A 61 9.99 -6.75 -10.01
N MET A 62 9.00 -6.04 -10.56
CA MET A 62 9.05 -4.58 -10.64
C MET A 62 9.07 -3.92 -9.25
N MET A 63 8.38 -4.48 -8.27
CA MET A 63 8.39 -3.98 -6.89
C MET A 63 9.72 -4.26 -6.19
N GLU A 64 10.32 -5.42 -6.45
CA GLU A 64 11.65 -5.78 -5.95
C GLU A 64 12.72 -4.87 -6.53
N GLU A 65 12.79 -4.70 -7.86
CA GLU A 65 13.71 -3.78 -8.54
C GLU A 65 13.60 -2.35 -8.00
N PHE A 66 12.36 -1.87 -7.78
CA PHE A 66 12.16 -0.55 -7.19
C PHE A 66 12.66 -0.49 -5.74
N ASN A 67 12.43 -1.53 -4.95
CA ASN A 67 12.87 -1.61 -3.55
C ASN A 67 14.39 -1.72 -3.43
N GLU A 68 15.05 -2.44 -4.35
CA GLU A 68 16.51 -2.46 -4.50
C GLU A 68 17.06 -1.08 -4.78
N GLY A 69 16.39 -0.31 -5.65
CA GLY A 69 16.67 1.11 -5.87
C GLY A 69 16.59 1.95 -4.58
N LEU A 70 15.92 1.49 -3.53
CA LEU A 70 15.86 2.14 -2.21
C LEU A 70 16.86 1.55 -1.20
N ASN A 71 17.84 0.78 -1.66
CA ASN A 71 18.81 0.05 -0.83
C ASN A 71 18.13 -0.94 0.14
N LYS A 72 17.04 -1.56 -0.29
CA LYS A 72 16.35 -2.63 0.44
C LYS A 72 16.29 -3.89 -0.40
N THR A 73 16.47 -5.04 0.23
CA THR A 73 16.44 -6.33 -0.47
C THR A 73 15.05 -6.96 -0.44
N GLY A 74 14.74 -7.68 -1.50
CA GLY A 74 13.50 -8.45 -1.63
C GLY A 74 12.26 -7.62 -1.93
N VAL A 75 11.13 -8.32 -2.01
CA VAL A 75 9.83 -7.72 -2.29
C VAL A 75 9.31 -6.96 -1.05
N PRO A 76 8.90 -5.70 -1.19
CA PRO A 76 8.36 -4.94 -0.06
C PRO A 76 7.05 -5.56 0.44
N LEU A 77 6.98 -5.83 1.75
CA LEU A 77 5.80 -6.44 2.37
C LEU A 77 4.55 -5.55 2.30
N THR A 78 4.73 -4.24 2.32
CA THR A 78 3.63 -3.27 2.27
C THR A 78 4.01 -2.05 1.45
N LEU A 79 3.03 -1.50 0.73
CA LEU A 79 3.20 -0.25 0.00
C LEU A 79 3.64 0.90 0.94
N SER A 80 3.09 0.97 2.15
CA SER A 80 3.47 2.00 3.13
C SER A 80 4.95 1.93 3.52
N SER A 81 5.51 0.73 3.67
CA SER A 81 6.93 0.55 3.97
C SER A 81 7.84 0.95 2.81
N LEU A 82 7.37 0.76 1.57
CA LEU A 82 8.03 1.19 0.34
C LEU A 82 8.00 2.72 0.22
N SER A 83 6.83 3.33 0.36
CA SER A 83 6.65 4.78 0.30
C SER A 83 7.47 5.51 1.35
N LYS A 84 7.52 5.00 2.59
CA LYS A 84 8.36 5.58 3.65
C LYS A 84 9.84 5.58 3.26
N ALA A 85 10.33 4.46 2.71
CA ALA A 85 11.72 4.35 2.29
C ALA A 85 12.06 5.30 1.14
N TYR A 86 11.15 5.42 0.17
CA TYR A 86 11.29 6.34 -0.95
C TYR A 86 11.39 7.79 -0.48
N VAL A 87 10.43 8.24 0.35
CA VAL A 87 10.42 9.61 0.88
C VAL A 87 11.69 9.92 1.67
N LEU A 88 12.14 9.01 2.53
CA LEU A 88 13.38 9.21 3.29
C LEU A 88 14.61 9.32 2.38
N LYS A 89 14.68 8.52 1.31
CA LYS A 89 15.77 8.59 0.33
C LYS A 89 15.77 9.95 -0.40
N GLU A 90 14.60 10.41 -0.85
CA GLU A 90 14.45 11.71 -1.53
C GLU A 90 14.75 12.90 -0.61
N TRP A 91 14.42 12.80 0.66
CA TRP A 91 14.77 13.84 1.64
C TRP A 91 16.28 13.96 1.81
N VAL A 92 16.97 12.82 1.97
CA VAL A 92 18.43 12.79 2.07
C VAL A 92 19.10 13.33 0.80
N SER A 93 18.59 13.02 -0.39
CA SER A 93 19.15 13.53 -1.65
C SER A 93 18.98 15.06 -1.81
N GLN A 94 18.01 15.65 -1.13
CA GLN A 94 17.77 17.10 -1.09
C GLN A 94 18.43 17.77 0.12
N GLU A 95 19.33 17.08 0.82
CA GLU A 95 19.97 17.55 2.06
C GLU A 95 18.95 17.93 3.16
N TYR A 96 17.73 17.40 3.05
CA TYR A 96 16.65 17.63 3.99
C TYR A 96 16.58 16.48 4.99
N ASN A 97 16.84 16.75 6.26
CA ASN A 97 16.83 15.71 7.31
C ASN A 97 15.44 15.49 7.94
N GLY A 98 14.38 16.03 7.33
CA GLY A 98 13.06 16.14 7.95
C GLY A 98 13.05 17.23 9.01
N TYR A 99 11.91 17.89 9.20
CA TYR A 99 11.72 18.77 10.34
C TYR A 99 11.68 17.92 11.63
N GLN A 100 12.80 17.88 12.34
CA GLN A 100 12.88 17.30 13.67
C GLN A 100 13.04 18.44 14.66
N MET A 101 11.99 18.73 15.43
CA MET A 101 12.06 19.81 16.45
C MET A 101 13.15 19.54 17.50
N LEU A 102 13.50 18.27 17.71
CA LEU A 102 14.51 17.84 18.67
C LEU A 102 15.34 16.70 18.09
N ASN A 103 16.67 16.83 18.18
CA ASN A 103 17.60 15.77 17.80
C ASN A 103 17.35 14.51 18.64
N GLY A 104 17.22 13.35 17.97
CA GLY A 104 16.96 12.06 18.60
C GLY A 104 15.48 11.62 18.60
N TYR A 105 14.55 12.48 18.21
CA TYR A 105 13.11 12.21 18.23
C TYR A 105 12.53 12.14 16.82
N SER A 106 12.75 11.00 16.16
CA SER A 106 12.14 10.77 14.85
C SER A 106 10.71 10.26 15.00
N PHE A 107 9.74 10.95 14.37
CA PHE A 107 8.35 10.45 14.22
C PHE A 107 8.29 9.05 13.58
N GLY A 108 9.33 8.65 12.83
CA GLY A 108 9.45 7.30 12.28
C GLY A 108 9.64 6.19 13.32
N LYS A 109 9.92 6.54 14.58
CA LYS A 109 10.22 5.65 15.72
C LYS A 109 9.26 5.83 16.91
N ILE A 110 8.08 6.40 16.72
CA ILE A 110 7.10 6.67 17.79
C ILE A 110 6.85 5.46 18.70
N LYS A 111 6.78 4.26 18.13
CA LYS A 111 6.60 3.03 18.92
C LYS A 111 7.68 2.82 19.98
N GLU A 112 8.92 3.21 19.70
CA GLU A 112 10.04 3.13 20.64
C GLU A 112 9.92 4.20 21.72
N LEU A 113 9.41 5.40 21.38
CA LEU A 113 9.28 6.55 22.27
C LEU A 113 8.22 6.35 23.37
N VAL A 114 7.19 5.54 23.11
CA VAL A 114 6.11 5.25 24.08
C VAL A 114 6.40 4.06 25.00
N THR A 115 7.52 3.38 24.81
CA THR A 115 7.96 2.30 25.73
C THR A 115 8.41 2.89 27.07
N PRO A 116 8.43 2.14 28.19
CA PRO A 116 8.95 2.65 29.47
C PRO A 116 10.38 3.22 29.35
N LYS A 117 11.23 2.58 28.53
CA LYS A 117 12.60 3.05 28.23
C LYS A 117 12.62 4.30 27.34
N GLY A 118 11.68 4.42 26.42
CA GLY A 118 11.47 5.62 25.61
C GLY A 118 10.93 6.79 26.43
N LEU A 119 10.00 6.55 27.35
CA LEU A 119 9.42 7.57 28.23
C LEU A 119 10.45 8.11 29.23
N SER A 120 11.34 7.26 29.76
CA SER A 120 12.42 7.71 30.63
C SER A 120 13.45 8.59 29.92
N THR A 121 13.60 8.45 28.59
CA THR A 121 14.52 9.27 27.78
C THR A 121 13.85 10.52 27.19
N THR A 122 12.57 10.43 26.82
CA THR A 122 11.79 11.51 26.17
C THR A 122 11.13 12.46 27.16
N GLY A 123 10.95 12.02 28.42
CA GLY A 123 10.30 12.81 29.47
C GLY A 123 8.89 13.25 29.07
N LEU A 124 8.58 14.52 29.32
CA LEU A 124 7.25 15.12 29.08
C LEU A 124 6.76 14.95 27.63
N ILE A 125 7.67 14.94 26.65
CA ILE A 125 7.32 14.82 25.23
C ILE A 125 6.71 13.46 24.94
N GLY A 126 7.29 12.37 25.47
CA GLY A 126 6.73 11.03 25.31
C GLY A 126 5.36 10.88 25.96
N TYR A 127 5.15 11.51 27.12
CA TYR A 127 3.84 11.56 27.77
C TYR A 127 2.82 12.39 26.97
N ALA A 128 3.23 13.53 26.42
CA ALA A 128 2.38 14.44 25.63
C ALA A 128 1.96 13.82 24.28
N LEU A 129 2.80 12.96 23.69
CA LEU A 129 2.60 12.37 22.37
C LEU A 129 1.30 11.57 22.27
N ASN A 130 0.92 10.84 23.31
CA ASN A 130 -0.33 10.08 23.34
C ASN A 130 -1.56 11.00 23.27
N TYR A 131 -1.52 12.18 23.90
CA TYR A 131 -2.61 13.17 23.80
C TYR A 131 -2.72 13.74 22.39
N TYR A 132 -1.57 13.99 21.74
CA TYR A 132 -1.55 14.48 20.35
C TYR A 132 -2.10 13.43 19.37
N ILE A 133 -1.64 12.18 19.47
CA ILE A 133 -2.15 11.06 18.66
C ILE A 133 -3.65 10.86 18.90
N SER A 134 -4.11 10.96 20.15
CA SER A 134 -5.53 10.85 20.51
C SER A 134 -6.38 11.98 19.92
N SER A 135 -5.76 13.10 19.54
CA SER A 135 -6.42 14.23 18.87
C SER A 135 -6.34 14.14 17.35
N TYR A 136 -5.51 13.25 16.80
CA TYR A 136 -5.43 13.01 15.36
C TYR A 136 -6.71 12.29 14.89
N ARG A 137 -7.48 12.97 14.02
CA ARG A 137 -8.68 12.43 13.39
C ARG A 137 -8.43 12.22 11.91
N GLY A 138 -9.06 11.18 11.35
CA GLY A 138 -9.03 10.93 9.91
C GLY A 138 -9.83 11.97 9.13
N GLY A 139 -9.98 11.76 7.82
CA GLY A 139 -10.85 12.58 6.98
C GLY A 139 -12.30 12.59 7.48
N ARG A 140 -12.96 13.74 7.35
CA ARG A 140 -14.38 13.89 7.70
C ARG A 140 -15.23 13.15 6.67
N ASN A 141 -15.97 12.13 7.11
CA ASN A 141 -16.84 11.36 6.21
C ASN A 141 -18.03 12.19 5.71
N GLU A 142 -18.46 13.23 6.43
CA GLU A 142 -19.51 14.14 5.96
C GLU A 142 -19.13 14.91 4.69
N SER A 143 -17.83 15.11 4.41
CA SER A 143 -17.34 15.74 3.19
C SER A 143 -17.49 14.85 1.94
N PHE A 144 -18.02 13.64 2.07
CA PHE A 144 -18.34 12.73 0.96
C PHE A 144 -19.84 12.44 0.84
N MET A 145 -20.67 13.04 1.71
CA MET A 145 -22.12 12.86 1.68
C MET A 145 -22.75 13.91 0.75
N TYR A 146 -22.64 13.68 -0.56
CA TYR A 146 -23.36 14.44 -1.57
C TYR A 146 -24.48 13.58 -2.15
N GLY A 147 -25.72 14.01 -1.97
CA GLY A 147 -26.91 13.32 -2.48
C GLY A 147 -28.18 13.78 -1.79
N VAL A 148 -29.32 13.64 -2.46
CA VAL A 148 -30.63 13.92 -1.86
C VAL A 148 -30.97 12.79 -0.89
N ASP A 149 -31.03 13.10 0.40
CA ASP A 149 -31.60 12.22 1.42
C ASP A 149 -33.11 12.07 1.15
N LYS A 150 -33.46 11.06 0.36
CA LYS A 150 -34.85 10.63 0.23
C LYS A 150 -35.13 9.78 1.47
N GLY A 151 -35.54 10.45 2.54
CA GLY A 151 -35.85 9.86 3.83
C GLY A 151 -36.51 8.49 3.69
N ARG A 152 -35.98 7.53 4.46
CA ARG A 152 -36.46 6.14 4.52
C ARG A 152 -38.00 6.12 4.60
N LYS A 153 -38.62 5.51 3.58
CA LYS A 153 -39.97 4.94 3.69
C LYS A 153 -39.85 3.52 4.23
#